data_AF-A0A1R1XI26-F1
#
_entry.id   AF-A0A1R1XI26-F1
#
_cell.length_a   1.000
_cell.length_b   1.000
_cell.length_c   1.000
_cell.angle_alpha   90.00
_cell.angle_beta   90.00
_cell.angle_gamma   90.00
#
_symmetry.space_group_name_H-M   'P 1'
#
loop_
_entity.id
_entity.type
_entity.pdbx_description
1 polymer ?
#
loop_
_entity_poly.entity_id
_entity_poly.type
_entity_poly.pdbx_seq_one_letter_code
_entity_poly.pdbx_strand_id
1 'polypeptide(L)'
;MFERIQGKTVFITGDNVGIGEATVVLFAKYGSNLILTARRESMLDKLEQEIISQYPTIKIHIVKLYVSDHEAVKESYRYHPEWAA
;
A
#
# COMPACT_ATOMS: atom_id res chain seq x y z
N MET A 1 18.12 11.97 2.18
CA MET A 1 17.15 12.48 1.16
C MET A 1 15.75 11.83 1.27
N PHE A 2 15.59 10.62 1.82
CA PHE A 2 14.26 9.97 1.99
C PHE A 2 13.83 9.81 3.47
N GLU A 3 14.54 10.41 4.43
CA GLU A 3 14.19 10.27 5.86
C GLU A 3 12.77 10.79 6.20
N ARG A 4 12.23 11.74 5.42
CA ARG A 4 10.90 12.32 5.65
C ARG A 4 9.75 11.35 5.47
N ILE A 5 9.95 10.28 4.69
CA ILE A 5 8.92 9.26 4.41
C ILE A 5 9.10 8.00 5.26
N GLN A 6 10.24 7.85 5.92
CA GLN A 6 10.50 6.68 6.75
C GLN A 6 9.49 6.60 7.92
N GLY A 7 8.89 5.42 8.11
CA GLY A 7 7.87 5.17 9.12
C GLY A 7 6.50 5.83 8.83
N LYS A 8 6.37 6.59 7.74
CA LYS A 8 5.08 7.17 7.33
C LYS A 8 4.23 6.12 6.65
N THR A 9 2.92 6.32 6.74
CA THR A 9 1.95 5.50 6.03
C THR A 9 1.62 6.13 4.69
N VAL A 10 1.71 5.34 3.62
CA VAL A 10 1.46 5.77 2.24
C VAL A 10 0.31 4.95 1.68
N PHE A 11 -0.76 5.63 1.27
CA PHE A 11 -1.91 5.03 0.62
C PHE A 11 -1.75 5.13 -0.90
N ILE A 12 -1.68 3.99 -1.58
CA ILE A 12 -1.38 3.93 -3.02
C ILE A 12 -2.56 3.29 -3.74
N THR A 13 -3.02 3.95 -4.80
CA THR A 13 -4.07 3.44 -5.70
C THR A 13 -3.50 2.94 -6.99
N GLY A 14 -4.04 1.83 -7.52
CA GLY A 14 -3.60 1.29 -8.81
C GLY A 14 -2.18 0.73 -8.74
N ASP A 15 -1.82 0.17 -7.59
CA ASP A 15 -0.50 -0.34 -7.23
C ASP A 15 -0.21 -1.75 -7.77
N ASN A 16 -1.17 -2.37 -8.46
CA ASN A 16 -1.07 -3.76 -8.87
C ASN A 16 -0.16 -4.04 -10.08
N VAL A 17 0.19 -3.04 -10.89
CA VAL A 17 1.08 -3.18 -12.05
C VAL A 17 1.82 -1.89 -12.37
N GLY A 18 3.02 -2.02 -12.96
CA GLY A 18 3.71 -0.93 -13.63
C GLY A 18 4.18 0.17 -12.66
N ILE A 19 3.72 1.41 -12.87
CA ILE A 19 4.17 2.57 -12.06
C ILE A 19 3.78 2.40 -10.59
N GLY A 20 2.57 1.91 -10.34
CA GLY A 20 2.08 1.73 -8.97
C GLY A 20 2.91 0.70 -8.20
N GLU A 21 3.25 -0.42 -8.85
CA GLU A 21 4.12 -1.47 -8.30
C GLU A 21 5.52 -0.93 -8.00
N ALA A 22 6.14 -0.22 -8.95
CA ALA A 22 7.44 0.42 -8.74
C ALA A 22 7.41 1.45 -7.59
N THR A 23 6.28 2.13 -7.41
CA THR A 23 6.06 3.08 -6.32
C THR A 23 6.02 2.38 -4.97
N VAL A 24 5.29 1.27 -4.86
CA VAL A 24 5.26 0.40 -3.66
C VAL A 24 6.67 -0.04 -3.27
N VAL A 25 7.41 -0.59 -4.22
CA VAL A 25 8.79 -1.07 -4.00
C VAL A 25 9.69 0.06 -3.50
N LEU A 26 9.58 1.26 -4.07
CA LEU A 26 10.40 2.40 -3.69
C LEU A 26 10.09 2.88 -2.26
N PHE A 27 8.80 3.01 -1.90
CA PHE A 27 8.41 3.42 -0.55
C PHE A 27 8.76 2.36 0.50
N ALA A 28 8.58 1.08 0.18
CA ALA A 28 9.01 -0.04 1.02
C ALA A 28 10.52 0.00 1.29
N LYS A 29 11.32 0.20 0.25
CA LYS A 29 12.78 0.32 0.33
C LYS A 29 13.24 1.41 1.29
N TYR A 30 12.48 2.50 1.38
CA TYR A 30 12.77 3.61 2.29
C TYR A 30 12.02 3.53 3.62
N GLY A 31 11.44 2.37 3.95
CA GLY A 31 10.87 2.07 5.26
C GLY A 31 9.52 2.73 5.54
N SER A 32 8.73 3.04 4.51
CA SER A 32 7.35 3.49 4.67
C SER A 32 6.42 2.30 4.90
N ASN A 33 5.37 2.48 5.71
CA ASN A 33 4.26 1.54 5.79
C ASN A 33 3.30 1.79 4.63
N LEU A 34 2.67 0.74 4.11
CA LEU A 34 1.93 0.81 2.85
C LEU A 34 0.49 0.35 3.02
N ILE A 35 -0.42 1.10 2.40
CA ILE A 35 -1.79 0.67 2.15
C ILE A 35 -1.94 0.51 0.65
N LEU A 36 -2.15 -0.74 0.22
CA LEU A 36 -2.15 -1.20 -1.15
C LEU A 36 -3.59 -1.34 -1.63
N THR A 37 -3.94 -0.71 -2.76
CA THR A 37 -5.32 -0.68 -3.23
C THR A 37 -5.49 -0.99 -4.72
N ALA A 38 -6.10 -2.15 -4.98
CA ALA A 38 -6.40 -2.58 -6.34
C ALA A 38 -7.71 -3.36 -6.44
N ARG A 39 -8.14 -3.55 -7.69
CA ARG A 39 -9.37 -4.28 -8.03
C ARG A 39 -9.28 -5.78 -7.75
N ARG A 40 -8.08 -6.36 -7.81
CA ARG A 40 -7.82 -7.80 -7.69
C ARG A 40 -6.86 -8.06 -6.53
N GLU A 41 -7.36 -8.67 -5.46
CA GLU A 41 -6.61 -9.00 -4.24
C GLU A 41 -5.44 -9.95 -4.51
N SER A 42 -5.63 -10.97 -5.36
CA SER A 42 -4.60 -11.98 -5.64
C SER A 42 -3.29 -11.43 -6.24
N MET A 43 -3.32 -10.23 -6.83
CA MET A 43 -2.12 -9.54 -7.29
C MET A 43 -1.43 -8.79 -6.14
N LEU A 44 -2.22 -8.25 -5.22
CA LEU A 44 -1.73 -7.55 -4.03
C LEU A 44 -1.07 -8.52 -3.06
N ASP A 45 -1.64 -9.71 -2.88
CA ASP A 45 -1.06 -10.74 -2.01
C ASP A 45 0.36 -11.12 -2.45
N LYS A 46 0.57 -11.27 -3.77
CA LYS A 46 1.91 -11.57 -4.32
C LYS A 46 2.90 -10.44 -4.05
N LEU A 47 2.46 -9.20 -4.29
CA LEU A 47 3.28 -8.03 -4.08
C LEU A 47 3.62 -7.86 -2.59
N GLU A 48 2.65 -8.05 -1.70
CA GLU A 48 2.86 -8.04 -0.25
C GLU A 48 3.92 -9.07 0.17
N GLN A 49 3.80 -10.32 -0.28
CA GLN A 49 4.77 -11.37 0.06
C GLN A 49 6.18 -11.03 -0.43
N GLU A 50 6.31 -10.48 -1.64
CA GLU A 50 7.60 -10.05 -2.18
C GLU A 50 8.21 -8.91 -1.35
N ILE A 51 7.40 -7.92 -0.97
CA ILE A 51 7.84 -6.77 -0.20
C ILE A 51 8.20 -7.15 1.24
N ILE A 52 7.38 -7.96 1.92
CA ILE A 52 7.66 -8.41 3.30
C ILE A 52 8.94 -9.26 3.34
N SER A 53 9.18 -10.08 2.30
CA SER A 53 10.40 -10.87 2.18
C SER A 53 11.66 -9.99 2.10
N GLN A 54 11.58 -8.86 1.39
CA GLN A 54 12.71 -7.92 1.25
C GLN A 54 12.81 -6.92 2.42
N TYR A 55 11.69 -6.53 3.00
CA TYR A 55 11.57 -5.45 3.99
C TYR A 55 10.64 -5.88 5.16
N PRO A 56 11.08 -6.80 6.03
CA PRO A 56 10.22 -7.37 7.07
C PRO A 56 9.81 -6.38 8.17
N THR A 57 10.38 -5.18 8.18
CA THR A 57 10.14 -4.15 9.19
C THR A 57 8.94 -3.25 8.87
N ILE A 58 8.46 -3.24 7.62
CA ILE A 58 7.35 -2.38 7.21
C ILE A 58 6.01 -3.09 7.39
N LYS A 59 4.95 -2.31 7.62
CA LYS A 59 3.58 -2.83 7.69
C LYS A 59 2.89 -2.64 6.36
N ILE A 60 2.12 -3.64 5.95
CA ILE A 60 1.31 -3.61 4.73
C ILE A 60 -0.14 -3.87 5.09
N HIS A 61 -1.05 -3.15 4.45
CA HIS A 61 -2.48 -3.42 4.51
C HIS A 61 -3.06 -3.44 3.10
N ILE A 62 -3.79 -4.50 2.78
CA ILE A 62 -4.43 -4.69 1.48
C ILE A 62 -5.89 -4.23 1.59
N VAL A 63 -6.30 -3.35 0.67
CA VAL A 63 -7.69 -2.92 0.54
C VAL A 63 -8.14 -3.12 -0.90
N LYS A 64 -9.14 -3.97 -1.10
CA LYS A 64 -9.79 -4.08 -2.41
C LYS A 64 -10.60 -2.83 -2.69
N LEU A 65 -10.19 -2.08 -3.71
CA LEU A 65 -10.82 -0.80 -4.04
C LEU A 65 -11.01 -0.64 -5.54
N TYR A 66 -12.20 -0.17 -5.91
CA TYR A 66 -12.50 0.40 -7.22
C TYR A 66 -12.61 1.91 -7.04
N VAL A 67 -11.64 2.66 -7.54
CA VAL A 67 -11.57 4.13 -7.35
C VAL A 67 -12.78 4.85 -7.97
N SER A 68 -13.44 4.25 -8.97
CA SER A 68 -14.67 4.77 -9.56
C SER A 68 -15.88 4.74 -8.63
N ASP A 69 -15.83 3.99 -7.53
CA ASP A 69 -16.88 3.93 -6.51
C ASP A 69 -16.54 4.91 -5.38
N HIS A 70 -17.23 6.05 -5.37
CA HIS A 70 -17.00 7.12 -4.39
C HIS A 70 -17.27 6.69 -2.95
N GLU A 71 -18.22 5.79 -2.70
CA GLU A 71 -18.50 5.33 -1.34
C GLU A 71 -17.43 4.34 -0.89
N ALA A 72 -17.02 3.42 -1.75
CA ALA A 72 -15.91 2.50 -1.45
C ALA A 72 -14.61 3.25 -1.13
N VAL A 73 -14.33 4.37 -1.82
CA VAL A 73 -13.17 5.23 -1.50
C VAL A 73 -13.29 5.80 -0.09
N LYS A 74 -14.46 6.32 0.29
CA LYS A 74 -14.69 6.86 1.65
C LYS A 74 -14.55 5.78 2.71
N GLU A 75 -15.09 4.58 2.46
CA GLU A 75 -14.98 3.46 3.39
C GLU A 75 -13.53 3.00 3.54
N SER A 76 -12.78 2.88 2.44
CA SER A 76 -11.36 2.48 2.48
C SER A 76 -10.52 3.41 3.35
N TYR A 77 -10.83 4.71 3.34
CA TYR A 77 -10.18 5.68 4.22
C TYR A 77 -10.63 5.55 5.68
N ARG A 78 -11.92 5.29 5.95
CA ARG A 78 -12.42 5.15 7.34
C ARG A 78 -11.92 3.89 8.05
N TYR A 79 -11.75 2.80 7.32
CA TYR A 79 -11.35 1.50 7.86
C TYR A 79 -9.84 1.23 7.77
N HIS A 80 -9.02 2.28 7.68
CA HIS A 80 -7.58 2.09 7.74
C HIS A 80 -7.16 1.52 9.11
N PRO A 81 -6.09 0.73 9.19
CA PRO A 81 -5.64 0.16 10.45
C PRO A 81 -5.16 1.24 11.44
N GLU A 82 -5.21 0.99 12.75
CA GLU A 82 -4.84 1.99 13.77
C GLU A 82 -3.40 2.50 13.63
N TRP A 83 -2.48 1.66 13.13
CA TRP A 83 -1.09 2.05 12.90
C TRP A 83 -0.91 2.99 11.70
N ALA A 84 -1.96 3.19 10.90
CA ALA A 84 -1.93 4.07 9.74
C ALA A 84 -2.24 5.54 10.06
N ALA A 85 -2.69 5.84 11.29
CA ALA A 85 -3.00 7.19 11.78
C ALA A 85 -1.75 8.04 12.08
#